data_AF-A0A0F0M345-F1
#
_entry.id   AF-A0A0F0M345-F1
#
_cell.length_a   1.000
_cell.length_b   1.000
_cell.length_c   1.000
_cell.angle_alpha   90.00
_cell.angle_beta   90.00
_cell.angle_gamma   90.00
#
_symmetry.space_group_name_H-M   'P 1'
#
loop_
_entity.id
_entity.type
_entity.pdbx_description
1 polymer ?
#
loop_
_entity_poly.entity_id
_entity_poly.type
_entity_poly.pdbx_seq_one_letter_code
_entity_poly.pdbx_strand_id
1 'polypeptide(L)'
;MAPFDPAAPDESAAHRRDGGFAVRLGLAAIRGIGADVAGRIVAARDAGGLFRDMRDLVRRTSITEAQVEALATADVFACFGMSRRDALWSAGAAAQDRPEYLPDSIVAVQPPLFSDPSSYETLAADLWATGISTDDHPMTHYRSGLDARGVLTSAELRTHEDGRRVEVAGLVTHRQRPATASGVTFLNLEDEHGLVNVICSVGVWNRHRTLARDAPALIVRGMLERSPEGVANILADRFEDLRVGVEHRSRDFR
;
A
#
# COMPACT_ATOMS: atom_id res chain seq x y z
N MET A 1 25.48 -0.43 -29.58
CA MET A 1 24.99 -0.83 -28.25
C MET A 1 24.50 -2.27 -28.38
N ALA A 2 24.82 -3.14 -27.42
CA ALA A 2 24.51 -4.56 -27.55
C ALA A 2 22.98 -4.79 -27.60
N PRO A 3 22.50 -5.76 -28.39
CA PRO A 3 21.10 -6.15 -28.36
C PRO A 3 20.71 -6.66 -26.96
N PHE A 4 19.44 -6.53 -26.61
CA PHE A 4 18.87 -7.05 -25.36
C PHE A 4 19.18 -8.55 -25.22
N ASP A 5 19.80 -8.92 -24.10
CA ASP A 5 20.09 -10.30 -23.75
C ASP A 5 19.10 -10.79 -22.68
N PRO A 6 18.10 -11.62 -23.03
CA PRO A 6 17.14 -12.16 -22.08
C PRO A 6 17.77 -13.12 -21.05
N ALA A 7 19.03 -13.54 -21.23
CA ALA A 7 19.73 -14.42 -20.30
C ALA A 7 20.63 -13.67 -19.29
N ALA A 8 20.71 -12.34 -19.37
CA ALA A 8 21.50 -11.55 -18.42
C ALA A 8 20.90 -11.63 -16.99
N PRO A 9 21.75 -11.67 -15.93
CA PRO A 9 21.27 -11.77 -14.55
C PRO A 9 20.53 -10.49 -14.11
N ASP A 10 19.44 -10.69 -13.36
CA ASP A 10 18.63 -9.59 -12.81
C ASP A 10 19.28 -9.00 -11.54
N GLU A 11 19.89 -7.82 -11.69
CA GLU A 11 20.50 -7.08 -10.56
C GLU A 11 19.53 -6.09 -9.90
N SER A 12 18.28 -5.96 -10.35
CA SER A 12 17.31 -5.02 -9.75
C SER A 12 16.98 -5.36 -8.28
N ALA A 13 17.11 -6.64 -7.93
CA ALA A 13 16.96 -7.14 -6.57
C ALA A 13 18.23 -6.99 -5.72
N ALA A 14 19.37 -6.56 -6.27
CA ALA A 14 20.60 -6.31 -5.51
C ALA A 14 20.43 -5.18 -4.47
N HIS A 15 19.37 -4.37 -4.59
CA HIS A 15 18.96 -3.38 -3.60
C HIS A 15 18.06 -3.96 -2.48
N ARG A 16 17.74 -5.26 -2.46
CA ARG A 16 16.97 -5.88 -1.38
C ARG A 16 17.84 -6.16 -0.16
N ARG A 17 17.60 -5.35 0.88
CA ARG A 17 17.72 -5.61 2.33
C ARG A 17 18.63 -6.79 2.71
N ASP A 18 19.85 -6.47 3.12
CA ASP A 18 20.81 -7.31 3.83
C ASP A 18 20.35 -7.78 5.24
N GLY A 19 19.04 -7.68 5.54
CA GLY A 19 18.40 -8.28 6.72
C GLY A 19 18.81 -7.71 8.09
N GLY A 20 19.84 -6.86 8.17
CA GLY A 20 20.37 -6.32 9.43
C GLY A 20 19.72 -5.00 9.88
N PHE A 21 19.08 -4.26 8.98
CA PHE A 21 18.51 -2.95 9.25
C PHE A 21 17.04 -2.87 8.81
N ALA A 22 16.22 -2.18 9.62
CA ALA A 22 14.81 -1.96 9.33
C ALA A 22 14.47 -0.46 9.34
N VAL A 23 13.64 -0.04 8.38
CA VAL A 23 13.03 1.28 8.37
C VAL A 23 11.69 1.18 9.11
N ARG A 24 11.45 2.06 10.08
CA ARG A 24 10.19 2.12 10.83
C ARG A 24 9.39 3.33 10.38
N LEU A 25 8.10 3.12 10.12
CA LEU A 25 7.17 4.22 9.88
C LEU A 25 6.99 5.03 11.17
N GLY A 26 6.97 6.35 11.04
CA GLY A 26 6.70 7.23 12.18
C GLY A 26 5.21 7.24 12.53
N LEU A 27 4.87 7.38 13.81
CA LEU A 27 3.49 7.41 14.30
C LEU A 27 2.62 8.48 13.62
N ALA A 28 3.21 9.61 13.21
CA ALA A 28 2.50 10.68 12.52
C ALA A 28 1.97 10.28 11.14
N ALA A 29 2.51 9.23 10.51
CA ALA A 29 2.04 8.71 9.23
C ALA A 29 0.75 7.89 9.37
N ILE A 30 0.40 7.46 10.59
CA ILE A 30 -0.84 6.73 10.84
C ILE A 30 -2.02 7.69 10.69
N ARG A 31 -2.99 7.27 9.88
CA ARG A 31 -4.25 7.99 9.65
C ARG A 31 -4.91 8.33 10.99
N GLY A 32 -5.20 9.60 11.22
CA GLY A 32 -5.88 10.08 12.44
C GLY A 32 -4.97 10.41 13.63
N ILE A 33 -3.65 10.19 13.53
CA ILE A 33 -2.70 10.52 14.61
C ILE A 33 -2.09 11.91 14.39
N GLY A 34 -1.40 12.13 13.27
CA GLY A 34 -0.73 13.40 12.97
C GLY A 34 0.45 13.72 13.91
N ALA A 35 1.12 14.85 13.65
CA ALA A 35 2.38 15.19 14.31
C ALA A 35 2.23 15.51 15.81
N ASP A 36 1.18 16.22 16.20
CA ASP A 36 1.00 16.68 17.59
C ASP A 36 0.75 15.51 18.55
N VAL A 37 -0.08 14.53 18.13
CA VAL A 37 -0.35 13.33 18.92
C VAL A 37 0.89 12.46 18.98
N ALA A 38 1.56 12.24 17.85
CA ALA A 38 2.81 11.50 17.81
C ALA A 38 3.88 12.11 18.73
N GLY A 39 4.02 13.44 18.72
CA GLY A 39 4.91 14.18 19.60
C GLY A 39 4.58 14.00 21.09
N ARG A 40 3.29 14.06 21.46
CA ARG A 40 2.85 13.75 22.84
C ARG A 40 3.20 12.33 23.27
N ILE A 41 2.97 11.34 22.41
CA ILE A 41 3.30 9.94 22.71
C ILE A 41 4.81 9.78 22.97
N VAL A 42 5.64 10.38 22.11
CA VAL A 42 7.10 10.36 22.27
C VAL A 42 7.53 11.07 23.55
N ALA A 43 7.04 12.28 23.81
CA ALA A 43 7.38 13.03 25.02
C ALA A 43 6.98 12.29 26.31
N ALA A 44 5.78 11.69 26.32
CA ALA A 44 5.31 10.89 27.43
C ALA A 44 6.23 9.67 27.67
N ARG A 45 6.63 8.97 26.60
CA ARG A 45 7.59 7.85 26.67
C ARG A 45 8.95 8.29 27.21
N ASP A 46 9.48 9.41 26.72
CA ASP A 46 10.81 9.88 27.11
C ASP A 46 10.84 10.32 28.59
N ALA A 47 9.73 10.89 29.11
CA ALA A 47 9.62 11.27 30.51
C ALA A 47 9.35 10.10 31.48
N GLY A 48 8.58 9.09 31.04
CA GLY A 48 8.06 8.03 31.92
C GLY A 48 8.53 6.61 31.60
N GLY A 49 9.45 6.44 30.63
CA GLY A 49 9.91 5.14 30.15
C GLY A 49 8.93 4.45 29.19
N LEU A 50 9.17 3.16 28.92
CA LEU A 50 8.33 2.37 28.02
C LEU A 50 6.87 2.29 28.52
N PHE A 51 5.94 2.19 27.58
CA PHE A 51 4.54 1.93 27.91
C PHE A 51 4.37 0.46 28.31
N ARG A 52 3.57 0.21 29.34
CA ARG A 52 3.31 -1.15 29.84
C ARG A 52 2.23 -1.86 29.04
N ASP A 53 1.20 -1.11 28.65
CA ASP A 53 0.04 -1.59 27.91
C ASP A 53 -0.69 -0.41 27.24
N MET A 54 -1.79 -0.70 26.56
CA MET A 54 -2.66 0.28 25.91
C MET A 54 -3.24 1.33 26.87
N ARG A 55 -3.53 0.97 28.12
CA ARG A 55 -4.14 1.86 29.11
C ARG A 55 -3.12 2.84 29.67
N ASP A 56 -1.90 2.36 29.94
CA ASP A 56 -0.76 3.20 30.32
C ASP A 56 -0.48 4.28 29.26
N LEU A 57 -0.57 3.91 27.97
CA LEU A 57 -0.49 4.86 26.86
C LEU A 57 -1.60 5.91 26.93
N VAL A 58 -2.87 5.49 27.06
CA VAL A 58 -4.02 6.42 27.14
C VAL A 58 -3.88 7.35 28.32
N ARG A 59 -3.58 6.85 29.52
CA ARG A 59 -3.41 7.65 30.73
C ARG A 59 -2.32 8.71 30.57
N ARG A 60 -1.16 8.32 30.02
CA ARG A 60 0.00 9.22 29.94
C ARG A 60 -0.13 10.28 28.84
N THR A 61 -1.01 10.07 27.87
CA THR A 61 -1.08 10.91 26.66
C THR A 61 -2.44 11.56 26.44
N SER A 62 -3.50 11.06 27.07
CA SER A 62 -4.89 11.48 26.88
C SER A 62 -5.36 11.42 25.41
N ILE A 63 -4.84 10.46 24.63
CA ILE A 63 -5.32 10.22 23.25
C ILE A 63 -6.79 9.80 23.24
N THR A 64 -7.52 10.18 22.21
CA THR A 64 -8.97 9.89 22.06
C THR A 64 -9.20 8.43 21.69
N GLU A 65 -10.43 7.93 21.87
CA GLU A 65 -10.84 6.59 21.43
C GLU A 65 -10.51 6.34 19.95
N ALA A 66 -10.90 7.27 19.07
CA ALA A 66 -10.58 7.20 17.64
C ALA A 66 -9.07 7.12 17.35
N GLN A 67 -8.22 7.73 18.20
CA GLN A 67 -6.77 7.62 18.06
C GLN A 67 -6.25 6.26 18.56
N VAL A 68 -6.83 5.69 19.61
CA VAL A 68 -6.50 4.33 20.07
C VAL A 68 -6.91 3.31 19.00
N GLU A 69 -8.11 3.45 18.43
CA GLU A 69 -8.58 2.62 17.31
C GLU A 69 -7.65 2.73 16.11
N ALA A 70 -7.24 3.95 15.72
CA ALA A 70 -6.30 4.14 14.63
C ALA A 70 -4.94 3.45 14.86
N LEU A 71 -4.39 3.55 16.08
CA LEU A 71 -3.16 2.83 16.46
C LEU A 71 -3.36 1.31 16.45
N ALA A 72 -4.54 0.83 16.88
CA ALA A 72 -4.89 -0.58 16.85
C ALA A 72 -5.02 -1.09 15.41
N THR A 73 -5.69 -0.38 14.51
CA THR A 73 -5.76 -0.74 13.09
C THR A 73 -4.37 -0.77 12.44
N ALA A 74 -3.48 0.13 12.85
CA ALA A 74 -2.07 0.17 12.42
C ALA A 74 -1.17 -0.89 13.10
N ASP A 75 -1.74 -1.81 13.88
CA ASP A 75 -1.05 -2.91 14.56
C ASP A 75 0.04 -2.49 15.56
N VAL A 76 -0.05 -1.26 16.07
CA VAL A 76 0.98 -0.70 16.99
C VAL A 76 1.07 -1.50 18.30
N PHE A 77 -0.04 -2.12 18.71
CA PHE A 77 -0.14 -2.86 19.98
C PHE A 77 0.29 -4.33 19.89
N ALA A 78 0.74 -4.81 18.73
CA ALA A 78 1.30 -6.15 18.58
C ALA A 78 2.50 -6.40 19.53
N CYS A 79 3.23 -5.34 19.89
CA CYS A 79 4.33 -5.41 20.86
C CYS A 79 3.89 -5.78 22.29
N PHE A 80 2.59 -5.68 22.59
CA PHE A 80 1.98 -6.15 23.85
C PHE A 80 1.40 -7.56 23.73
N GLY A 81 1.63 -8.27 22.62
CA GLY A 81 1.09 -9.60 22.37
C GLY A 81 -0.41 -9.59 22.01
N MET A 82 -0.95 -8.44 21.62
CA MET A 82 -2.34 -8.32 21.20
C MET A 82 -2.45 -8.57 19.70
N SER A 83 -3.47 -9.32 19.26
CA SER A 83 -3.84 -9.28 17.85
C SER A 83 -4.48 -7.93 17.51
N ARG A 84 -4.46 -7.55 16.23
CA ARG A 84 -5.12 -6.34 15.74
C ARG A 84 -6.60 -6.27 16.15
N ARG A 85 -7.33 -7.41 16.08
CA ARG A 85 -8.75 -7.50 16.48
C ARG A 85 -8.92 -7.32 18.00
N ASP A 86 -8.06 -7.95 18.81
CA ASP A 86 -8.10 -7.79 20.26
C ASP A 86 -7.82 -6.34 20.68
N ALA A 87 -6.88 -5.69 20.00
CA ALA A 87 -6.54 -4.30 20.23
C ALA A 87 -7.69 -3.37 19.87
N LEU A 88 -8.34 -3.58 18.70
CA LEU A 88 -9.51 -2.82 18.30
C LEU A 88 -10.69 -3.00 19.26
N TRP A 89 -10.97 -4.24 19.66
CA TRP A 89 -12.00 -4.53 20.67
C TRP A 89 -11.73 -3.82 21.99
N SER A 90 -10.47 -3.80 22.43
CA SER A 90 -10.06 -3.22 23.71
C SER A 90 -9.96 -1.68 23.66
N ALA A 91 -9.93 -1.07 22.47
CA ALA A 91 -9.67 0.35 22.29
C ALA A 91 -10.67 1.25 23.04
N GLY A 92 -11.96 0.94 22.94
CA GLY A 92 -13.02 1.70 23.62
C GLY A 92 -12.88 1.68 25.14
N ALA A 93 -12.66 0.49 25.73
CA ALA A 93 -12.45 0.37 27.17
C ALA A 93 -11.14 1.05 27.60
N ALA A 94 -10.05 0.88 26.86
CA ALA A 94 -8.78 1.52 27.18
C ALA A 94 -8.86 3.05 27.12
N ALA A 95 -9.62 3.60 26.16
CA ALA A 95 -9.80 5.04 25.99
C ALA A 95 -10.54 5.72 27.15
N GLN A 96 -11.23 4.94 27.99
CA GLN A 96 -11.89 5.39 29.22
C GLN A 96 -10.93 5.46 30.42
N ASP A 97 -9.77 4.80 30.37
CA ASP A 97 -8.79 4.85 31.47
C ASP A 97 -8.01 6.17 31.44
N ARG A 98 -8.66 7.22 31.95
CA ARG A 98 -8.16 8.59 31.95
C ARG A 98 -7.52 8.95 33.29
N PRO A 99 -6.59 9.92 33.32
CA PRO A 99 -5.96 10.39 34.56
C PRO A 99 -6.94 10.85 35.65
N GLU A 100 -8.11 11.37 35.25
CA GLU A 100 -9.13 11.89 36.16
C GLU A 100 -9.89 10.77 36.90
N TYR A 101 -9.81 9.53 36.42
CA TYR A 101 -10.43 8.37 37.06
C TYR A 101 -9.44 7.59 37.92
N LEU A 102 -9.96 6.75 38.82
CA LEU A 102 -9.12 5.86 39.62
C LEU A 102 -8.41 4.84 38.70
N PRO A 103 -7.11 4.59 38.88
CA PRO A 103 -6.40 3.53 38.17
C PRO A 103 -7.11 2.19 38.33
N ASP A 104 -7.14 1.39 37.26
CA ASP A 104 -7.71 0.03 37.24
C ASP A 104 -9.21 -0.06 37.59
N SER A 105 -9.93 1.07 37.57
CA SER A 105 -11.38 1.10 37.79
C SER A 105 -12.21 0.71 36.57
N ILE A 106 -11.59 0.68 35.38
CA ILE A 106 -12.24 0.26 34.14
C ILE A 106 -12.25 -1.26 34.03
N VAL A 107 -13.46 -1.83 33.96
CA VAL A 107 -13.66 -3.25 33.71
C VAL A 107 -13.46 -3.52 32.22
N ALA A 108 -12.36 -4.17 31.88
CA ALA A 108 -12.19 -4.72 30.53
C ALA A 108 -12.88 -6.07 30.44
N VAL A 109 -13.78 -6.19 29.46
CA VAL A 109 -14.38 -7.47 29.09
C VAL A 109 -13.38 -8.20 28.19
N GLN A 110 -13.14 -9.47 28.48
CA GLN A 110 -12.32 -10.32 27.61
C GLN A 110 -12.90 -10.32 26.19
N PRO A 111 -12.07 -10.12 25.16
CA PRO A 111 -12.54 -10.23 23.78
C PRO A 111 -13.14 -11.63 23.56
N PRO A 112 -14.24 -11.74 22.79
CA PRO A 112 -14.67 -13.04 22.33
C PRO A 112 -13.56 -13.66 21.47
N LEU A 113 -13.54 -14.98 21.35
CA LEU A 113 -12.62 -15.65 20.44
C LEU A 113 -12.96 -15.23 18.99
N PHE A 114 -12.09 -14.41 18.41
CA PHE A 114 -12.15 -14.07 17.00
C PHE A 114 -11.47 -15.16 16.19
N SER A 115 -11.96 -15.41 14.97
CA SER A 115 -11.13 -16.06 13.95
C SER A 115 -9.92 -15.18 13.64
N ASP A 116 -8.87 -15.73 13.06
CA ASP A 116 -7.78 -14.91 12.54
C ASP A 116 -8.28 -14.05 11.36
N PRO A 117 -7.72 -12.84 11.17
CA PRO A 117 -8.00 -12.07 9.97
C PRO A 117 -7.42 -12.79 8.75
N SER A 118 -8.14 -12.75 7.64
CA SER A 118 -7.59 -13.15 6.34
C SER A 118 -6.44 -12.23 5.94
N SER A 119 -5.60 -12.68 5.01
CA SER A 119 -4.53 -11.86 4.42
C SER A 119 -5.11 -10.57 3.79
N TYR A 120 -6.26 -10.68 3.11
CA TYR A 120 -6.94 -9.52 2.53
C TYR A 120 -7.40 -8.50 3.58
N GLU A 121 -7.98 -8.95 4.70
CA GLU A 121 -8.39 -8.05 5.79
C GLU A 121 -7.20 -7.35 6.42
N THR A 122 -6.08 -8.05 6.58
CA THR A 122 -4.82 -7.47 7.09
C THR A 122 -4.29 -6.41 6.14
N LEU A 123 -4.19 -6.73 4.86
CA LEU A 123 -3.79 -5.81 3.81
C LEU A 123 -4.68 -4.56 3.77
N ALA A 124 -6.00 -4.74 3.81
CA ALA A 124 -6.94 -3.63 3.81
C ALA A 124 -6.76 -2.72 5.04
N ALA A 125 -6.50 -3.30 6.21
CA ALA A 125 -6.20 -2.54 7.43
C ALA A 125 -4.89 -1.74 7.32
N ASP A 126 -3.82 -2.34 6.79
CA ASP A 126 -2.53 -1.68 6.61
C ASP A 126 -2.62 -0.48 5.66
N LEU A 127 -3.29 -0.68 4.52
CA LEU A 127 -3.50 0.37 3.53
C LEU A 127 -4.41 1.48 4.05
N TRP A 128 -5.44 1.14 4.84
CA TRP A 128 -6.26 2.16 5.48
C TRP A 128 -5.49 2.96 6.54
N ALA A 129 -4.68 2.27 7.34
CA ALA A 129 -3.98 2.84 8.48
C ALA A 129 -2.78 3.69 8.08
N THR A 130 -1.95 3.21 7.15
CA THR A 130 -0.67 3.84 6.81
C THR A 130 -0.50 4.12 5.31
N GLY A 131 -1.38 3.58 4.46
CA GLY A 131 -1.25 3.68 3.01
C GLY A 131 -0.23 2.73 2.39
N ILE A 132 0.42 1.88 3.19
CA ILE A 132 1.46 0.94 2.76
C ILE A 132 1.20 -0.41 3.44
N SER A 133 1.44 -1.51 2.74
CA SER A 133 1.58 -2.84 3.35
C SER A 133 2.99 -3.38 3.07
N THR A 134 3.59 -4.02 4.07
CA THR A 134 4.98 -4.48 4.01
C THR A 134 5.15 -5.91 3.54
N ASP A 135 4.12 -6.73 3.74
CA ASP A 135 4.18 -8.18 3.58
C ASP A 135 3.29 -8.70 2.46
N ASP A 136 2.39 -7.85 1.94
CA ASP A 136 1.44 -8.22 0.91
C ASP A 136 1.17 -7.05 -0.06
N HIS A 137 0.65 -7.38 -1.23
CA HIS A 137 0.29 -6.42 -2.27
C HIS A 137 -1.13 -6.74 -2.80
N PRO A 138 -1.98 -5.73 -3.08
CA PRO A 138 -3.34 -5.98 -3.56
C PRO A 138 -3.42 -6.90 -4.78
N MET A 139 -2.47 -6.80 -5.71
CA MET A 139 -2.45 -7.63 -6.91
C MET A 139 -2.26 -9.13 -6.63
N THR A 140 -1.61 -9.50 -5.52
CA THR A 140 -1.47 -10.91 -5.09
C THR A 140 -2.82 -11.61 -4.98
N HIS A 141 -3.85 -10.90 -4.50
CA HIS A 141 -5.20 -11.45 -4.30
C HIS A 141 -5.97 -11.67 -5.60
N TYR A 142 -5.56 -11.02 -6.69
CA TYR A 142 -6.18 -11.17 -8.02
C TYR A 142 -5.31 -12.00 -8.96
N ARG A 143 -4.09 -12.39 -8.54
CA ARG A 143 -3.08 -13.02 -9.39
C ARG A 143 -3.58 -14.29 -10.07
N SER A 144 -4.22 -15.20 -9.33
CA SER A 144 -4.75 -16.45 -9.91
C SER A 144 -5.71 -16.23 -11.08
N GLY A 145 -6.58 -15.22 -11.01
CA GLY A 145 -7.50 -14.87 -12.10
C GLY A 145 -6.81 -14.17 -13.27
N LEU A 146 -5.77 -13.38 -12.99
CA LEU A 146 -4.95 -12.71 -13.99
C LEU A 146 -4.08 -13.71 -14.77
N ASP A 147 -3.50 -14.68 -14.08
CA ASP A 147 -2.71 -15.77 -14.66
C ASP A 147 -3.57 -16.63 -15.58
N ALA A 148 -4.78 -17.00 -15.14
CA ALA A 148 -5.74 -17.74 -15.96
C ALA A 148 -6.15 -16.98 -17.24
N ARG A 149 -6.07 -15.65 -17.23
CA ARG A 149 -6.32 -14.77 -18.38
C ARG A 149 -5.06 -14.57 -19.27
N GLY A 150 -3.88 -14.91 -18.77
CA GLY A 150 -2.60 -14.66 -19.45
C GLY A 150 -2.12 -13.21 -19.33
N VAL A 151 -2.51 -12.50 -18.27
CA VAL A 151 -2.00 -11.16 -17.96
C VAL A 151 -0.60 -11.28 -17.37
N LEU A 152 0.37 -10.59 -17.95
CA LEU A 152 1.77 -10.65 -17.54
C LEU A 152 2.05 -9.78 -16.32
N THR A 153 2.92 -10.28 -15.45
CA THR A 153 3.55 -9.53 -14.35
C THR A 153 4.63 -8.57 -14.87
N SER A 154 4.96 -7.56 -14.07
CA SER A 154 6.11 -6.68 -14.32
C SER A 154 7.44 -7.47 -14.39
N ALA A 155 7.54 -8.61 -13.71
CA ALA A 155 8.69 -9.50 -13.78
C ALA A 155 8.78 -10.22 -15.13
N GLU A 156 7.70 -10.81 -15.62
CA GLU A 156 7.67 -11.51 -16.90
C GLU A 156 7.88 -10.56 -18.09
N LEU A 157 7.38 -9.32 -17.98
CA LEU A 157 7.66 -8.28 -18.96
C LEU A 157 9.16 -8.03 -19.15
N ARG A 158 10.02 -8.31 -18.15
CA ARG A 158 11.46 -8.10 -18.30
C ARG A 158 12.10 -9.01 -19.32
N THR A 159 11.59 -10.22 -19.53
CA THR A 159 12.15 -11.21 -20.46
C THR A 159 11.25 -11.52 -21.66
N HIS A 160 10.01 -11.02 -21.67
CA HIS A 160 9.08 -11.23 -22.78
C HIS A 160 9.57 -10.62 -24.10
N GLU A 161 9.22 -11.24 -25.23
CA GLU A 161 9.54 -10.77 -26.58
C GLU A 161 9.00 -9.36 -26.83
N ASP A 162 9.87 -8.48 -27.34
CA ASP A 162 9.56 -7.10 -27.71
C ASP A 162 8.63 -7.03 -28.94
N GLY A 163 7.84 -5.97 -29.06
CA GLY A 163 6.92 -5.79 -30.19
C GLY A 163 5.73 -6.75 -30.18
N ARG A 164 5.44 -7.40 -29.05
CA ARG A 164 4.26 -8.24 -28.85
C ARG A 164 3.15 -7.47 -28.15
N ARG A 165 1.92 -7.76 -28.56
CA ARG A 165 0.73 -7.25 -27.86
C ARG A 165 0.44 -8.13 -26.66
N VAL A 166 0.42 -7.51 -25.48
CA VAL A 166 0.27 -8.18 -24.19
C VAL A 166 -0.80 -7.50 -23.35
N GLU A 167 -1.22 -8.15 -22.28
CA GLU A 167 -2.01 -7.55 -21.21
C GLU A 167 -1.18 -7.50 -19.93
N VAL A 168 -1.26 -6.38 -19.22
CA VAL A 168 -0.64 -6.16 -17.92
C VAL A 168 -1.70 -5.61 -16.96
N ALA A 169 -1.54 -5.81 -15.67
CA ALA A 169 -2.46 -5.27 -14.69
C ALA A 169 -1.73 -4.77 -13.45
N GLY A 170 -2.28 -3.74 -12.82
CA GLY A 170 -1.69 -3.18 -11.61
C GLY A 170 -2.50 -2.03 -11.02
N LEU A 171 -2.13 -1.64 -9.80
CA LEU A 171 -2.59 -0.42 -9.16
C LEU A 171 -2.00 0.79 -9.88
N VAL A 172 -2.79 1.82 -10.13
CA VAL A 172 -2.27 3.02 -10.78
C VAL A 172 -1.60 3.90 -9.74
N THR A 173 -0.27 4.04 -9.81
CA THR A 173 0.48 4.85 -8.84
C THR A 173 0.59 6.31 -9.29
N HIS A 174 0.79 6.54 -10.59
CA HIS A 174 1.02 7.88 -11.13
C HIS A 174 0.33 8.07 -12.49
N ARG A 175 -0.12 9.30 -12.71
CA ARG A 175 -0.61 9.79 -14.01
C ARG A 175 0.09 11.11 -14.32
N GLN A 176 0.84 11.17 -15.42
CA GLN A 176 1.62 12.35 -15.80
C GLN A 176 1.32 12.77 -17.23
N ARG A 177 1.12 14.07 -17.44
CA ARG A 177 0.98 14.67 -18.78
C ARG A 177 1.94 15.84 -18.93
N PRO A 178 3.20 15.58 -19.32
CA PRO A 178 4.17 16.64 -19.56
C PRO A 178 3.68 17.58 -20.68
N ALA A 179 3.85 18.89 -20.50
CA ALA A 179 3.45 19.89 -21.50
C ALA A 179 4.17 19.70 -22.86
N THR A 180 5.35 19.08 -22.84
CA THR A 180 6.20 18.81 -24.01
C THR A 180 5.83 17.55 -24.79
N ALA A 181 4.92 16.72 -24.28
CA ALA A 181 4.63 15.39 -24.84
C ALA A 181 3.44 15.38 -25.82
N SER A 182 3.07 16.53 -26.41
CA SER A 182 1.99 16.65 -27.41
C SER A 182 0.66 16.01 -26.96
N GLY A 183 0.36 16.05 -25.65
CA GLY A 183 -0.86 15.48 -25.07
C GLY A 183 -0.80 13.99 -24.71
N VAL A 184 0.31 13.29 -24.96
CA VAL A 184 0.55 11.93 -24.47
C VAL A 184 0.53 11.92 -22.94
N THR A 185 -0.09 10.90 -22.37
CA THR A 185 -0.16 10.70 -20.92
C THR A 185 0.62 9.44 -20.56
N PHE A 186 1.43 9.53 -19.51
CA PHE A 186 2.16 8.40 -18.94
C PHE A 186 1.43 7.92 -17.69
N LEU A 187 1.17 6.62 -17.63
CA LEU A 187 0.64 5.94 -16.46
C LEU A 187 1.73 5.03 -15.93
N ASN A 188 1.79 4.88 -14.61
CA ASN A 188 2.63 3.89 -13.97
C ASN A 188 1.74 2.94 -13.17
N LEU A 189 1.82 1.65 -13.49
CA LEU A 189 1.12 0.59 -12.79
C LEU A 189 2.08 -0.11 -11.83
N GLU A 190 1.58 -0.55 -10.70
CA GLU A 190 2.32 -1.35 -9.73
C GLU A 190 1.65 -2.71 -9.55
N ASP A 191 2.47 -3.76 -9.66
CA ASP A 191 2.14 -5.10 -9.19
C ASP A 191 3.11 -5.52 -8.07
N GLU A 192 2.93 -6.73 -7.54
CA GLU A 192 3.74 -7.26 -6.44
C GLU A 192 5.24 -7.43 -6.77
N HIS A 193 5.61 -7.32 -8.05
CA HIS A 193 6.98 -7.47 -8.52
C HIS A 193 7.63 -6.14 -8.90
N GLY A 194 6.85 -5.08 -9.13
CA GLY A 194 7.37 -3.76 -9.43
C GLY A 194 6.47 -2.92 -10.32
N LEU A 195 7.11 -1.95 -10.98
CA LEU A 195 6.44 -0.91 -11.75
C LEU A 195 6.41 -1.26 -13.25
N VAL A 196 5.31 -0.90 -13.91
CA VAL A 196 5.11 -1.01 -15.36
C VAL A 196 4.77 0.36 -15.93
N ASN A 197 5.62 0.83 -16.82
CA ASN A 197 5.41 2.10 -17.52
C ASN A 197 4.42 1.89 -18.66
N VAL A 198 3.39 2.74 -18.72
CA VAL A 198 2.34 2.69 -19.73
C VAL A 198 2.28 4.04 -20.44
N ILE A 199 2.38 4.02 -21.77
CA ILE A 199 2.31 5.19 -22.63
C ILE A 199 0.93 5.25 -23.27
N CYS A 200 0.23 6.36 -23.10
CA CYS A 200 -1.15 6.52 -23.55
C CYS A 200 -1.26 7.66 -24.55
N SER A 201 -1.56 7.31 -25.79
CA SER A 201 -1.86 8.30 -26.83
C SER A 201 -3.10 9.12 -26.47
N VAL A 202 -3.22 10.32 -27.06
CA VAL A 202 -4.39 11.20 -26.90
C VAL A 202 -5.69 10.46 -27.27
N GLY A 203 -5.66 9.65 -28.32
CA GLY A 203 -6.82 8.89 -28.78
C GLY A 203 -7.29 7.85 -27.76
N VAL A 204 -6.37 7.04 -27.22
CA VAL A 204 -6.69 6.00 -26.24
C VAL A 204 -7.15 6.62 -24.92
N TRP A 205 -6.48 7.68 -24.47
CA TRP A 205 -6.88 8.43 -23.27
C TRP A 205 -8.31 8.98 -23.42
N ASN A 206 -8.63 9.62 -24.53
CA ASN A 206 -9.96 10.20 -24.74
C ASN A 206 -11.04 9.12 -24.87
N ARG A 207 -10.74 8.00 -25.53
CA ARG A 207 -11.66 6.87 -25.66
C ARG A 207 -12.02 6.24 -24.31
N HIS A 208 -11.08 6.14 -23.41
CA HIS A 208 -11.24 5.50 -22.10
C HIS A 208 -11.18 6.49 -20.94
N ARG A 209 -11.54 7.77 -21.16
CA ARG A 209 -11.25 8.90 -20.26
C ARG A 209 -11.64 8.66 -18.80
N THR A 210 -12.83 8.14 -18.53
CA THR A 210 -13.31 7.89 -17.17
C THR A 210 -12.45 6.84 -16.48
N LEU A 211 -12.23 5.68 -17.12
CA LEU A 211 -11.40 4.62 -16.55
C LEU A 211 -9.94 5.07 -16.39
N ALA A 212 -9.37 5.67 -17.43
CA ALA A 212 -7.98 6.12 -17.44
C ALA A 212 -7.71 7.15 -16.35
N ARG A 213 -8.70 7.98 -15.98
CA ARG A 213 -8.57 9.02 -14.95
C ARG A 213 -8.85 8.50 -13.55
N ASP A 214 -9.93 7.75 -13.37
CA ASP A 214 -10.54 7.56 -12.04
C ASP A 214 -10.31 6.16 -11.46
N ALA A 215 -9.96 5.17 -12.29
CA ALA A 215 -9.81 3.80 -11.82
C ALA A 215 -8.54 3.63 -10.95
N PRO A 216 -8.64 3.06 -9.73
CA PRO A 216 -7.49 2.84 -8.86
C PRO A 216 -6.58 1.71 -9.35
N ALA A 217 -7.12 0.79 -10.17
CA ALA A 217 -6.38 -0.29 -10.79
C ALA A 217 -6.91 -0.57 -12.19
N LEU A 218 -6.03 -1.02 -13.08
CA LEU A 218 -6.35 -1.21 -14.49
C LEU A 218 -5.77 -2.53 -14.99
N ILE A 219 -6.48 -3.13 -15.94
CA ILE A 219 -5.89 -4.06 -16.91
C ILE A 219 -5.65 -3.25 -18.19
N VAL A 220 -4.42 -3.25 -18.66
CA VAL A 220 -3.98 -2.53 -19.85
C VAL A 220 -3.55 -3.53 -20.89
N ARG A 221 -4.17 -3.44 -22.08
CA ARG A 221 -3.67 -4.09 -23.28
C ARG A 221 -2.85 -3.09 -24.08
N GLY A 222 -1.72 -3.54 -24.60
CA GLY A 222 -0.86 -2.69 -25.40
C GLY A 222 0.31 -3.42 -26.04
N MET A 223 1.08 -2.68 -26.82
CA MET A 223 2.33 -3.18 -27.39
C MET A 223 3.45 -3.05 -26.36
N LEU A 224 4.17 -4.14 -26.09
CA LEU A 224 5.41 -4.09 -25.33
C LEU A 224 6.50 -3.49 -26.22
N GLU A 225 7.11 -2.41 -25.76
CA GLU A 225 8.25 -1.74 -26.37
C GLU A 225 9.39 -1.62 -25.36
N ARG A 226 10.60 -1.95 -25.77
CA ARG A 226 11.81 -1.75 -24.96
C ARG A 226 12.57 -0.51 -25.43
N SER A 227 12.89 0.36 -24.48
CA SER A 227 13.80 1.47 -24.78
C SER A 227 15.22 0.96 -25.05
N PRO A 228 16.07 1.75 -25.72
CA PRO A 228 17.48 1.41 -25.90
C PRO A 228 18.21 1.14 -24.58
N GLU A 229 17.76 1.77 -23.48
CA GLU A 229 18.29 1.60 -22.12
C GLU A 229 17.72 0.36 -21.40
N GLY A 230 16.90 -0.45 -22.07
CA GLY A 230 16.34 -1.70 -21.55
C GLY A 230 15.04 -1.54 -20.74
N VAL A 231 14.44 -0.35 -20.71
CA VAL A 231 13.20 -0.10 -19.96
C VAL A 231 12.00 -0.61 -20.75
N ALA A 232 11.19 -1.48 -20.13
CA ALA A 232 9.93 -1.95 -20.71
C ALA A 232 8.83 -0.88 -20.58
N ASN A 233 8.15 -0.61 -21.69
CA ASN A 233 7.01 0.27 -21.78
C ASN A 233 5.85 -0.44 -22.49
N ILE A 234 4.62 -0.16 -22.06
CA ILE A 234 3.42 -0.63 -22.74
C ILE A 234 2.77 0.54 -23.47
N LEU A 235 2.81 0.53 -24.80
CA LEU A 235 2.03 1.45 -25.62
C LEU A 235 0.57 0.98 -25.61
N ALA A 236 -0.24 1.62 -24.77
CA ALA A 236 -1.61 1.20 -24.49
C ALA A 236 -2.52 1.33 -25.73
N ASP A 237 -3.36 0.33 -25.94
CA ASP A 237 -4.44 0.34 -26.93
C ASP A 237 -5.84 0.27 -26.31
N ARG A 238 -5.98 -0.34 -25.12
CA ARG A 238 -7.25 -0.52 -24.43
C ARG A 238 -7.06 -0.60 -22.93
N PHE A 239 -8.03 -0.05 -22.20
CA PHE A 239 -8.15 -0.20 -20.75
C PHE A 239 -9.40 -0.97 -20.36
N GLU A 240 -9.26 -1.75 -19.29
CA GLU A 240 -10.34 -2.34 -18.53
C GLU A 240 -10.15 -2.03 -17.04
N ASP A 241 -11.26 -1.95 -16.32
CA ASP A 241 -11.29 -1.75 -14.88
C ASP A 241 -10.90 -3.06 -14.17
N LEU A 242 -9.80 -3.03 -13.42
CA LEU A 242 -9.53 -4.10 -12.45
C LEU A 242 -10.25 -3.69 -11.16
N ARG A 243 -11.46 -4.22 -10.96
CA ARG A 243 -12.31 -3.90 -9.81
C ARG A 243 -11.69 -4.42 -8.51
N VAL A 244 -10.74 -3.66 -7.98
CA VAL A 244 -10.11 -3.92 -6.70
C VAL A 244 -10.96 -3.33 -5.59
N GLY A 245 -11.27 -4.11 -4.56
CA GLY A 245 -12.01 -3.65 -3.37
C GLY A 245 -11.20 -2.78 -2.41
N VAL A 246 -10.13 -2.15 -2.89
CA VAL A 246 -9.15 -1.42 -2.09
C VAL A 246 -9.16 0.06 -2.51
N GLU A 247 -9.25 0.96 -1.53
CA GLU A 247 -9.08 2.40 -1.79
C GLU A 247 -7.59 2.69 -2.04
N HIS A 248 -7.24 3.04 -3.27
CA HIS A 248 -5.90 3.49 -3.65
C HIS A 248 -5.98 4.84 -4.36
N ARG A 249 -5.08 5.78 -4.00
CA ARG A 249 -5.00 7.09 -4.64
C ARG A 249 -3.70 7.22 -5.42
N SER A 250 -3.83 7.47 -6.71
CA SER A 250 -2.69 7.82 -7.56
C SER A 250 -2.25 9.27 -7.34
N ARG A 251 -0.99 9.53 -7.65
CA ARG A 251 -0.48 10.89 -7.81
C ARG A 251 -0.73 11.35 -9.24
N ASP A 252 -1.64 12.30 -9.37
CA ASP A 252 -2.08 12.79 -10.67
C ASP A 252 -1.48 14.15 -11.00
N PHE A 253 -1.36 14.42 -12.31
CA PHE A 253 -1.10 15.76 -12.81
C PHE A 253 -2.26 16.69 -12.41
N ARG A 254 -1.92 17.95 -12.10
CA ARG A 254 -2.89 19.02 -11.87
C ARG A 254 -3.20 19.75 -13.18
#